data_AF-A0A1V4AHH4-F1
#
_entry.id   AF-A0A1V4AHH4-F1
#
_cell.length_a   1.000
_cell.length_b   1.000
_cell.length_c   1.000
_cell.angle_alpha   90.00
_cell.angle_beta   90.00
_cell.angle_gamma   90.00
#
_symmetry.space_group_name_H-M   'P 1'
#
loop_
_entity.id
_entity.type
_entity.pdbx_description
1 polymer ?
#
loop_
_entity_poly.entity_id
_entity_poly.type
_entity_poly.pdbx_seq_one_letter_code
_entity_poly.pdbx_strand_id
1 'polypeptide(L)'
;YSLDTAALTGAIGGTANWTIKDAEAVPGSKLINSATPLVVKGENGVTTKVDAGGLTIGLDGSTLGSTINNSSTVINNVEAKFKIADTGTGTKTITADKTGTETIKFEGDGNLIESEVGTAGVKYKVNTANLNTAINNQIASNTTVQNLAGGFTVSNEAGTKQDITLGGATKKNIQFKGETNKILVEVANASDGATVTVKADPNLGTNIDISNNNAITTLSAGFNVKAGANTGAIQAGNTLEFAGKNYVEAEYDSAAKKMTIGLDDATKNKIDTIGTTIGAAAKWTIKDGETPAGEKEINSTTPLIVTGTDGVTTTVTAGGLSIGLDGSTLSSTINNSSTVINNVEAKFKIAD
;
A
#
# COMPACT_ATOMS: atom_id res chain seq x y z
N TYR A 1 -38.01 -35.61 -135.53
CA TYR A 1 -36.55 -35.55 -135.59
C TYR A 1 -35.98 -36.10 -134.31
N SER A 2 -35.62 -37.38 -134.28
CA SER A 2 -34.82 -37.93 -133.19
C SER A 2 -33.40 -37.44 -133.39
N LEU A 3 -32.89 -36.62 -132.47
CA LEU A 3 -31.47 -36.38 -132.38
C LEU A 3 -30.80 -37.73 -132.13
N ASP A 4 -30.06 -38.22 -133.12
CA ASP A 4 -29.19 -39.37 -132.96
C ASP A 4 -28.13 -39.01 -131.91
N THR A 5 -28.43 -39.45 -130.70
CA THR A 5 -27.64 -39.15 -129.52
C THR A 5 -26.29 -39.86 -129.59
N ALA A 6 -26.14 -40.91 -130.41
CA ALA A 6 -24.85 -41.55 -130.65
C ALA A 6 -23.99 -40.72 -131.62
N ALA A 7 -24.57 -40.16 -132.69
CA ALA A 7 -23.85 -39.26 -133.59
C ALA A 7 -23.41 -37.96 -132.90
N LEU A 8 -24.27 -37.39 -132.04
CA LEU A 8 -23.93 -36.18 -131.28
C LEU A 8 -22.87 -36.49 -130.20
N THR A 9 -23.00 -37.58 -129.45
CA THR A 9 -21.98 -38.01 -128.48
C THR A 9 -20.64 -38.33 -129.16
N GLY A 10 -20.64 -38.83 -130.40
CA GLY A 10 -19.41 -39.02 -131.18
C GLY A 10 -18.77 -37.71 -131.68
N ALA A 11 -19.57 -36.69 -132.00
CA ALA A 11 -19.08 -35.41 -132.52
C ALA A 11 -18.58 -34.44 -131.44
N ILE A 12 -19.14 -34.47 -130.23
CA ILE A 12 -18.76 -33.58 -129.12
C ILE A 12 -18.22 -34.31 -127.88
N GLY A 13 -18.47 -35.61 -127.72
CA GLY A 13 -18.16 -36.36 -126.50
C GLY A 13 -16.79 -37.03 -126.43
N GLY A 14 -15.89 -36.82 -127.40
CA GLY A 14 -14.57 -37.47 -127.38
C GLY A 14 -13.42 -36.81 -128.14
N THR A 15 -13.65 -35.74 -128.91
CA THR A 15 -12.64 -35.18 -129.83
C THR A 15 -12.43 -33.66 -129.71
N ALA A 16 -13.19 -32.97 -128.85
CA ALA A 16 -13.01 -31.54 -128.62
C ALA A 16 -11.70 -31.27 -127.87
N ASN A 17 -10.70 -30.77 -128.60
CA ASN A 17 -9.39 -30.41 -128.09
C ASN A 17 -9.33 -28.91 -127.84
N TRP A 18 -9.01 -28.52 -126.59
CA TRP A 18 -8.84 -27.11 -126.23
C TRP A 18 -7.38 -26.87 -125.87
N THR A 19 -6.76 -25.89 -126.51
CA THR A 19 -5.39 -25.48 -126.17
C THR A 19 -5.46 -24.23 -125.33
N ILE A 20 -4.98 -24.32 -124.08
CA ILE A 20 -4.73 -23.14 -123.26
C ILE A 20 -3.28 -22.71 -123.52
N LYS A 21 -3.09 -21.43 -123.82
CA LYS A 21 -1.78 -20.78 -123.85
C LYS A 21 -1.70 -19.83 -122.66
N ASP A 22 -0.59 -19.85 -121.94
CA ASP A 22 -0.30 -18.75 -121.03
C ASP A 22 0.09 -17.48 -121.83
N ALA A 23 0.14 -16.34 -121.14
CA ALA A 23 0.46 -15.04 -121.73
C ALA A 23 1.95 -14.67 -121.57
N GLU A 24 2.82 -15.64 -121.29
CA GLU A 24 4.24 -15.41 -121.07
C GLU A 24 5.00 -15.15 -122.39
N ALA A 25 6.20 -14.58 -122.29
CA ALA A 25 7.01 -14.18 -123.46
C ALA A 25 7.37 -15.36 -124.38
N VAL A 26 7.41 -16.59 -123.85
CA VAL A 26 7.44 -17.84 -124.63
C VAL A 26 6.26 -18.69 -124.13
N PRO A 27 5.11 -18.69 -124.83
CA PRO A 27 3.91 -19.31 -124.31
C PRO A 27 4.04 -20.82 -124.15
N GLY A 28 3.79 -21.34 -122.94
CA GLY A 28 3.51 -22.75 -122.76
C GLY A 28 2.16 -23.10 -123.39
N SER A 29 2.07 -24.16 -124.19
CA SER A 29 0.80 -24.66 -124.71
C SER A 29 0.49 -26.05 -124.18
N LYS A 30 -0.69 -26.23 -123.57
CA LYS A 30 -1.15 -27.54 -123.11
C LYS A 30 -2.47 -27.92 -123.78
N LEU A 31 -2.47 -29.11 -124.39
CA LEU A 31 -3.66 -29.72 -124.96
C LEU A 31 -4.54 -30.29 -123.85
N ILE A 32 -5.81 -29.93 -123.86
CA ILE A 32 -6.80 -30.39 -122.87
C ILE A 32 -7.86 -31.21 -123.56
N ASN A 33 -7.99 -32.45 -123.12
CA ASN A 33 -9.00 -33.41 -123.55
C ASN A 33 -9.30 -34.40 -122.41
N SER A 34 -10.11 -35.42 -122.69
CA SER A 34 -10.49 -36.43 -121.69
C SER A 34 -9.31 -37.24 -121.13
N ALA A 35 -8.24 -37.42 -121.91
CA ALA A 35 -7.02 -38.10 -121.46
C ALA A 35 -6.06 -37.16 -120.71
N THR A 36 -6.14 -35.83 -120.94
CA THR A 36 -5.28 -34.82 -120.31
C THR A 36 -6.10 -33.63 -119.76
N PRO A 37 -6.80 -33.80 -118.62
CA PRO A 37 -7.63 -32.73 -118.05
C PRO A 37 -6.79 -31.55 -117.54
N LEU A 38 -7.43 -30.37 -117.40
CA LEU A 38 -6.80 -29.21 -116.78
C LEU A 38 -6.52 -29.49 -115.30
N VAL A 39 -5.27 -29.37 -114.88
CA VAL A 39 -4.88 -29.44 -113.47
C VAL A 39 -4.27 -28.10 -113.10
N VAL A 40 -4.96 -27.36 -112.23
CA VAL A 40 -4.44 -26.15 -111.58
C VAL A 40 -3.93 -26.55 -110.20
N LYS A 41 -2.70 -26.17 -109.88
CA LYS A 41 -2.13 -26.33 -108.54
C LYS A 41 -1.93 -24.94 -107.93
N GLY A 42 -2.38 -24.76 -106.70
CA GLY A 42 -2.03 -23.59 -105.91
C GLY A 42 -0.66 -23.77 -105.26
N GLU A 43 0.10 -22.68 -105.20
CA GLU A 43 1.38 -22.57 -104.49
C GLU A 43 1.15 -21.81 -103.17
N ASN A 44 2.07 -21.92 -102.21
CA ASN A 44 2.10 -21.07 -101.00
C ASN A 44 0.80 -21.07 -100.18
N GLY A 45 0.20 -22.25 -99.97
CA GLY A 45 -1.00 -22.40 -99.14
C GLY A 45 -2.31 -22.03 -99.84
N VAL A 46 -2.29 -21.76 -101.15
CA VAL A 46 -3.51 -21.70 -101.97
C VAL A 46 -3.90 -23.12 -102.37
N THR A 47 -5.17 -23.48 -102.21
CA THR A 47 -5.73 -24.75 -102.72
C THR A 47 -6.62 -24.46 -103.91
N THR A 48 -6.48 -25.23 -104.99
CA THR A 48 -7.27 -25.04 -106.21
C THR A 48 -7.88 -26.34 -106.66
N LYS A 49 -9.14 -26.31 -107.09
CA LYS A 49 -9.85 -27.47 -107.63
C LYS A 49 -10.66 -27.05 -108.86
N VAL A 50 -10.54 -27.81 -109.94
CA VAL A 50 -11.37 -27.66 -111.14
C VAL A 50 -12.28 -28.88 -111.23
N ASP A 51 -13.59 -28.65 -111.23
CA ASP A 51 -14.60 -29.70 -111.44
C ASP A 51 -15.76 -29.17 -112.31
N ALA A 52 -16.85 -29.94 -112.40
CA ALA A 52 -18.02 -29.57 -113.21
C ALA A 52 -18.68 -28.24 -112.78
N GLY A 53 -18.41 -27.76 -111.55
CA GLY A 53 -18.86 -26.47 -111.04
C GLY A 53 -17.93 -25.30 -111.36
N GLY A 54 -16.79 -25.54 -112.02
CA GLY A 54 -15.79 -24.53 -112.39
C GLY A 54 -14.52 -24.58 -111.52
N LEU A 55 -13.78 -23.47 -111.48
CA LEU A 55 -12.58 -23.32 -110.67
C LEU A 55 -12.94 -22.80 -109.28
N THR A 56 -12.54 -23.52 -108.24
CA THR A 56 -12.58 -23.06 -106.85
C THR A 56 -11.17 -22.77 -106.35
N ILE A 57 -10.97 -21.62 -105.72
CA ILE A 57 -9.72 -21.20 -105.09
C ILE A 57 -9.99 -21.04 -103.59
N GLY A 58 -9.22 -21.73 -102.76
CA GLY A 58 -9.28 -21.66 -101.31
C GLY A 58 -7.89 -21.43 -100.71
N LEU A 59 -7.84 -21.36 -99.38
CA LEU A 59 -6.60 -21.32 -98.61
C LEU A 59 -6.52 -22.59 -97.77
N ASP A 60 -5.34 -23.19 -97.68
CA ASP A 60 -5.05 -24.29 -96.79
C ASP A 60 -4.98 -23.77 -95.35
N GLY A 61 -5.95 -24.16 -94.52
CA GLY A 61 -6.03 -23.75 -93.13
C GLY A 61 -4.83 -24.17 -92.29
N SER A 62 -4.12 -25.25 -92.66
CA SER A 62 -2.93 -25.71 -91.93
C SER A 62 -1.70 -24.86 -92.25
N THR A 63 -1.49 -24.52 -93.52
CA THR A 63 -0.46 -23.58 -93.95
C THR A 63 -0.75 -22.17 -93.44
N LEU A 64 -1.98 -21.67 -93.61
CA LEU A 64 -2.40 -20.36 -93.10
C LEU A 64 -2.27 -20.28 -91.57
N GLY A 65 -2.72 -21.32 -90.86
CA GLY A 65 -2.59 -21.42 -89.42
C GLY A 65 -1.13 -21.47 -88.97
N SER A 66 -0.25 -22.16 -89.71
CA SER A 66 1.19 -22.20 -89.42
C SER A 66 1.86 -20.87 -89.72
N THR A 67 1.53 -20.19 -90.82
CA THR A 67 2.03 -18.85 -91.12
C THR A 67 1.57 -17.84 -90.06
N ILE A 68 0.31 -17.86 -89.65
CA ILE A 68 -0.20 -16.96 -88.59
C ILE A 68 0.45 -17.30 -87.24
N ASN A 69 0.62 -18.58 -86.91
CA ASN A 69 1.16 -19.01 -85.61
C ASN A 69 2.69 -19.05 -85.53
N ASN A 70 3.41 -18.98 -86.65
CA ASN A 70 4.87 -19.10 -86.74
C ASN A 70 5.51 -17.95 -87.53
N SER A 71 4.75 -16.90 -87.84
CA SER A 71 5.33 -15.67 -88.40
C SER A 71 6.24 -15.03 -87.35
N SER A 72 7.47 -14.71 -87.74
CA SER A 72 8.40 -13.94 -86.91
C SER A 72 7.95 -12.48 -86.75
N THR A 73 7.02 -12.01 -87.58
CA THR A 73 6.25 -10.81 -87.33
C THR A 73 5.00 -11.21 -86.55
N VAL A 74 5.09 -11.05 -85.23
CA VAL A 74 3.97 -11.18 -84.32
C VAL A 74 2.84 -10.25 -84.78
N ILE A 75 1.59 -10.60 -84.47
CA ILE A 75 0.46 -9.67 -84.62
C ILE A 75 0.75 -8.45 -83.73
N ASN A 76 1.45 -7.45 -84.28
CA ASN A 76 1.99 -6.26 -83.58
C ASN A 76 0.92 -5.51 -82.75
N ASN A 77 -0.36 -5.76 -83.00
CA ASN A 77 -1.46 -5.15 -82.25
C ASN A 77 -1.70 -5.73 -80.85
N VAL A 78 -1.26 -6.95 -80.54
CA VAL A 78 -1.42 -7.53 -79.19
C VAL A 78 -0.25 -7.16 -78.30
N GLU A 79 0.99 -7.25 -78.81
CA GLU A 79 2.21 -6.88 -78.07
C GLU A 79 2.28 -5.39 -77.73
N ALA A 80 1.87 -4.51 -78.65
CA ALA A 80 1.92 -3.07 -78.41
C ALA A 80 0.90 -2.57 -77.37
N LYS A 81 -0.17 -3.35 -77.12
CA LYS A 81 -1.33 -2.95 -76.30
C LYS A 81 -1.34 -3.56 -74.89
N PHE A 82 -0.57 -4.62 -74.62
CA PHE A 82 -0.48 -5.21 -73.28
C PHE A 82 0.91 -4.96 -72.67
N LYS A 83 1.01 -3.87 -71.89
CA LYS A 83 2.22 -3.48 -71.15
C LYS A 83 1.92 -3.52 -69.66
N ILE A 84 2.87 -4.01 -68.86
CA ILE A 84 2.79 -3.94 -67.40
C ILE A 84 3.97 -3.12 -66.90
N ALA A 85 3.65 -2.12 -66.08
CA ALA A 85 4.66 -1.33 -65.38
C ALA A 85 5.26 -2.21 -64.28
N ASP A 86 6.57 -2.39 -64.31
CA ASP A 86 7.33 -2.97 -63.21
C ASP A 86 7.71 -1.86 -62.21
N THR A 87 8.14 -2.24 -61.02
CA THR A 87 8.66 -1.38 -59.95
C THR A 87 9.97 -0.66 -60.29
N GLY A 88 10.68 -1.08 -61.35
CA GLY A 88 11.74 -0.29 -61.98
C GLY A 88 11.16 0.79 -62.89
N THR A 89 11.90 1.88 -63.15
CA THR A 89 11.48 3.04 -63.97
C THR A 89 11.19 2.74 -65.45
N GLY A 90 10.95 1.49 -65.84
CA GLY A 90 10.65 1.05 -67.19
C GLY A 90 9.44 0.12 -67.27
N THR A 91 8.70 0.20 -68.39
CA THR A 91 7.68 -0.78 -68.73
C THR A 91 8.33 -2.08 -69.19
N LYS A 92 7.89 -3.23 -68.68
CA LYS A 92 8.21 -4.53 -69.29
C LYS A 92 7.17 -4.84 -70.37
N THR A 93 7.64 -5.15 -71.57
CA THR A 93 6.80 -5.73 -72.62
C THR A 93 6.58 -7.20 -72.28
N ILE A 94 5.33 -7.65 -72.25
CA ILE A 94 5.02 -9.07 -72.05
C ILE A 94 4.98 -9.71 -73.43
N THR A 95 5.94 -10.59 -73.70
CA THR A 95 5.99 -11.38 -74.93
C THR A 95 5.13 -12.62 -74.75
N ALA A 96 4.11 -12.80 -75.58
CA ALA A 96 3.35 -14.04 -75.64
C ALA A 96 4.12 -15.05 -76.52
N ASP A 97 5.19 -15.64 -75.98
CA ASP A 97 5.90 -16.73 -76.65
C ASP A 97 5.02 -18.01 -76.67
N LYS A 98 5.01 -18.70 -77.82
CA LYS A 98 4.38 -20.02 -78.03
C LYS A 98 4.92 -21.12 -77.11
N THR A 99 6.07 -20.92 -76.47
CA THR A 99 6.75 -21.89 -75.60
C THR A 99 7.03 -21.42 -74.16
N GLY A 100 6.75 -20.15 -73.83
CA GLY A 100 7.15 -19.53 -72.56
C GLY A 100 5.97 -19.12 -71.69
N THR A 101 5.93 -19.58 -70.44
CA THR A 101 4.94 -19.12 -69.47
C THR A 101 5.44 -17.82 -68.82
N GLU A 102 5.18 -16.67 -69.44
CA GLU A 102 5.37 -15.38 -68.77
C GLU A 102 4.25 -15.20 -67.73
N THR A 103 4.58 -15.27 -66.44
CA THR A 103 3.62 -15.05 -65.35
C THR A 103 3.81 -13.68 -64.73
N ILE A 104 2.72 -12.95 -64.54
CA ILE A 104 2.72 -11.64 -63.88
C ILE A 104 2.48 -11.87 -62.40
N LYS A 105 3.46 -11.51 -61.58
CA LYS A 105 3.35 -11.61 -60.13
C LYS A 105 3.10 -10.24 -59.52
N PHE A 106 2.00 -10.10 -58.81
CA PHE A 106 1.74 -8.96 -57.95
C PHE A 106 2.14 -9.39 -56.55
N GLU A 107 3.28 -8.91 -56.06
CA GLU A 107 3.76 -9.19 -54.71
C GLU A 107 3.55 -7.97 -53.81
N GLY A 108 3.36 -8.21 -52.51
CA GLY A 108 3.52 -7.17 -51.51
C GLY A 108 5.00 -6.99 -51.15
N ASP A 109 5.29 -6.36 -50.02
CA ASP A 109 6.67 -6.20 -49.52
C ASP A 109 7.22 -7.46 -48.82
N GLY A 110 6.41 -8.53 -48.76
CA GLY A 110 6.75 -9.78 -48.06
C GLY A 110 6.69 -9.68 -46.54
N ASN A 111 6.21 -8.56 -45.98
CA ASN A 111 6.16 -8.31 -44.55
C ASN A 111 4.85 -7.62 -44.12
N LEU A 112 4.72 -6.31 -44.33
CA LEU A 112 3.56 -5.53 -43.86
C LEU A 112 2.43 -5.54 -44.88
N ILE A 113 2.75 -5.60 -46.17
CA ILE A 113 1.79 -5.57 -47.26
C ILE A 113 1.71 -6.95 -47.88
N GLU A 114 0.50 -7.49 -47.93
CA GLU A 114 0.15 -8.70 -48.65
C GLU A 114 -0.68 -8.36 -49.88
N SER A 115 -0.56 -9.18 -50.92
CA SER A 115 -1.36 -9.07 -52.13
C SER A 115 -2.17 -10.35 -52.37
N GLU A 116 -3.33 -10.17 -52.96
CA GLU A 116 -4.22 -11.27 -53.38
C GLU A 116 -4.79 -10.93 -54.75
N VAL A 117 -4.70 -11.88 -55.69
CA VAL A 117 -5.32 -11.77 -57.01
C VAL A 117 -6.63 -12.53 -56.99
N GLY A 118 -7.75 -11.81 -57.12
CA GLY A 118 -9.09 -12.39 -57.14
C GLY A 118 -9.87 -12.02 -58.40
N THR A 119 -11.13 -12.43 -58.46
CA THR A 119 -12.04 -12.17 -59.61
C THR A 119 -12.32 -10.68 -59.85
N ALA A 120 -12.06 -9.82 -58.86
CA ALA A 120 -12.19 -8.36 -58.95
C ALA A 120 -10.84 -7.64 -59.21
N GLY A 121 -9.78 -8.38 -59.52
CA GLY A 121 -8.43 -7.84 -59.73
C GLY A 121 -7.49 -8.04 -58.53
N VAL A 122 -6.45 -7.21 -58.46
CA VAL A 122 -5.42 -7.25 -57.41
C VAL A 122 -5.88 -6.44 -56.20
N LYS A 123 -5.82 -7.04 -55.01
CA LYS A 123 -6.06 -6.36 -53.74
C LYS A 123 -4.78 -6.36 -52.92
N TYR A 124 -4.53 -5.24 -52.25
CA TYR A 124 -3.47 -5.12 -51.25
C TYR A 124 -4.11 -4.97 -49.86
N LYS A 125 -3.55 -5.64 -48.86
CA LYS A 125 -3.97 -5.56 -47.47
C LYS A 125 -2.77 -5.47 -46.55
N VAL A 126 -2.98 -4.90 -45.38
CA VAL A 126 -1.97 -4.88 -44.33
C VAL A 126 -2.04 -6.18 -43.53
N ASN A 127 -0.93 -6.88 -43.39
CA ASN A 127 -0.81 -7.97 -42.44
C ASN A 127 -0.85 -7.38 -41.02
N THR A 128 -2.01 -7.51 -40.37
CA THR A 128 -2.25 -6.92 -39.05
C THR A 128 -1.35 -7.53 -37.97
N ALA A 129 -1.03 -8.82 -38.07
CA ALA A 129 -0.16 -9.50 -37.10
C ALA A 129 1.28 -8.98 -37.19
N ASN A 130 1.80 -8.85 -38.42
CA ASN A 130 3.14 -8.31 -38.67
C ASN A 130 3.21 -6.82 -38.32
N LEU A 131 2.18 -6.04 -38.65
CA LEU A 131 2.10 -4.63 -38.24
C LEU A 131 2.11 -4.48 -36.72
N ASN A 132 1.27 -5.24 -36.00
CA ASN A 132 1.24 -5.21 -34.54
C ASN A 132 2.60 -5.61 -33.94
N THR A 133 3.24 -6.63 -34.50
CA THR A 133 4.58 -7.05 -34.08
C THR A 133 5.61 -5.94 -34.31
N ALA A 134 5.60 -5.31 -35.49
CA ALA A 134 6.50 -4.20 -35.81
C ALA A 134 6.30 -3.01 -34.87
N ILE A 135 5.04 -2.61 -34.61
CA ILE A 135 4.71 -1.53 -33.66
C ILE A 135 5.17 -1.90 -32.25
N ASN A 136 4.85 -3.09 -31.76
CA ASN A 136 5.25 -3.52 -30.42
C ASN A 136 6.77 -3.58 -30.26
N ASN A 137 7.48 -4.08 -31.26
CA ASN A 137 8.94 -4.10 -31.27
C ASN A 137 9.52 -2.69 -31.26
N GLN A 138 8.93 -1.77 -32.03
CA GLN A 138 9.36 -0.37 -32.06
C GLN A 138 9.13 0.31 -30.70
N ILE A 139 7.99 0.04 -30.05
CA ILE A 139 7.67 0.55 -28.71
C ILE A 139 8.65 -0.02 -27.68
N ALA A 140 8.85 -1.35 -27.67
CA ALA A 140 9.75 -2.03 -26.74
C ALA A 140 11.21 -1.61 -26.91
N SER A 141 11.63 -1.26 -28.13
CA SER A 141 12.98 -0.80 -28.44
C SER A 141 13.17 0.72 -28.28
N ASN A 142 12.08 1.48 -28.10
CA ASN A 142 12.16 2.93 -27.95
C ASN A 142 12.59 3.27 -26.52
N THR A 143 13.84 3.72 -26.38
CA THR A 143 14.45 4.08 -25.09
C THR A 143 13.66 5.14 -24.32
N THR A 144 12.98 6.07 -25.00
CA THR A 144 12.14 7.07 -24.34
C THR A 144 10.94 6.40 -23.68
N VAL A 145 10.26 5.49 -24.38
CA VAL A 145 9.12 4.75 -23.81
C VAL A 145 9.57 3.82 -22.68
N GLN A 146 10.73 3.16 -22.83
CA GLN A 146 11.28 2.29 -21.79
C GLN A 146 11.63 3.07 -20.51
N ASN A 147 12.19 4.27 -20.65
CA ASN A 147 12.46 5.14 -19.50
C ASN A 147 11.17 5.58 -18.79
N LEU A 148 10.09 5.84 -19.55
CA LEU A 148 8.77 6.13 -18.97
C LEU A 148 8.17 4.89 -18.27
N ALA A 149 8.30 3.70 -18.86
CA ALA A 149 7.81 2.46 -18.28
C ALA A 149 8.57 2.06 -17.00
N GLY A 150 9.85 2.42 -16.90
CA GLY A 150 10.65 2.29 -15.68
C GLY A 150 10.10 3.08 -14.48
N GLY A 151 9.20 4.02 -14.74
CA GLY A 151 8.52 4.82 -13.72
C GLY A 151 9.43 5.88 -13.11
N PHE A 152 9.26 6.14 -11.81
CA PHE A 152 10.11 7.09 -11.09
C PHE A 152 10.50 6.57 -9.71
N THR A 153 11.69 6.94 -9.26
CA THR A 153 12.19 6.60 -7.93
C THR A 153 11.88 7.74 -6.96
N VAL A 154 11.34 7.39 -5.79
CA VAL A 154 11.23 8.30 -4.64
C VAL A 154 12.22 7.87 -3.55
N SER A 155 12.90 8.82 -2.92
CA SER A 155 13.85 8.52 -1.83
C SER A 155 13.76 9.56 -0.73
N ASN A 156 14.03 9.14 0.51
CA ASN A 156 14.26 10.05 1.62
C ASN A 156 15.73 10.53 1.65
N GLU A 157 16.03 11.52 2.50
CA GLU A 157 17.40 12.04 2.75
C GLU A 157 18.40 10.90 3.07
N ALA A 158 17.92 9.83 3.71
CA ALA A 158 18.72 8.65 4.07
C ALA A 158 18.99 7.68 2.89
N GLY A 159 18.52 7.98 1.68
CA GLY A 159 18.94 7.30 0.44
C GLY A 159 18.25 5.96 0.14
N THR A 160 17.26 5.52 0.93
CA THR A 160 16.45 4.34 0.56
C THR A 160 15.57 4.70 -0.63
N LYS A 161 15.79 4.02 -1.76
CA LYS A 161 15.10 4.27 -3.02
C LYS A 161 13.93 3.33 -3.19
N GLN A 162 12.76 3.88 -3.50
CA GLN A 162 11.57 3.13 -3.78
C GLN A 162 11.07 3.43 -5.19
N ASP A 163 11.08 2.38 -6.03
CA ASP A 163 10.63 2.51 -7.41
C ASP A 163 9.11 2.43 -7.49
N ILE A 164 8.53 3.48 -8.09
CA ILE A 164 7.11 3.63 -8.40
C ILE A 164 6.95 3.34 -9.89
N THR A 165 6.40 2.18 -10.19
CA THR A 165 6.13 1.76 -11.58
C THR A 165 4.94 2.53 -12.14
N LEU A 166 5.05 2.98 -13.40
CA LEU A 166 3.97 3.62 -14.12
C LEU A 166 3.17 2.57 -14.91
N GLY A 167 1.86 2.48 -14.66
CA GLY A 167 0.96 1.57 -15.35
C GLY A 167 0.93 0.13 -14.82
N GLY A 168 0.11 -0.72 -15.45
CA GLY A 168 -0.09 -2.13 -15.07
C GLY A 168 -1.12 -2.36 -13.95
N ALA A 169 -1.47 -3.64 -13.71
CA ALA A 169 -2.45 -4.03 -12.70
C ALA A 169 -1.94 -3.84 -11.25
N THR A 170 -0.62 -3.83 -11.04
CA THR A 170 0.06 -3.79 -9.73
C THR A 170 0.72 -2.45 -9.44
N LYS A 171 0.08 -1.34 -9.80
CA LYS A 171 0.59 0.02 -9.52
C LYS A 171 0.77 0.24 -8.02
N LYS A 172 1.91 0.82 -7.62
CA LYS A 172 2.16 1.25 -6.24
C LYS A 172 1.59 2.65 -6.03
N ASN A 173 0.86 2.84 -4.93
CA ASN A 173 0.42 4.17 -4.52
C ASN A 173 1.54 4.89 -3.77
N ILE A 174 1.72 6.17 -4.05
CA ILE A 174 2.52 7.05 -3.18
C ILE A 174 1.60 7.52 -2.06
N GLN A 175 1.97 7.15 -0.83
CA GLN A 175 1.22 7.53 0.36
C GLN A 175 1.99 8.61 1.09
N PHE A 176 1.39 9.79 1.24
CA PHE A 176 1.86 10.82 2.15
C PHE A 176 1.19 10.56 3.51
N LYS A 177 1.96 10.11 4.49
CA LYS A 177 1.48 9.78 5.83
C LYS A 177 2.39 10.40 6.87
N GLY A 178 1.80 11.12 7.80
CA GLY A 178 2.47 11.54 9.03
C GLY A 178 2.40 10.44 10.08
N GLU A 179 3.26 10.52 11.09
CA GLU A 179 3.15 9.66 12.27
C GLU A 179 1.90 10.02 13.07
N THR A 180 1.15 8.99 13.50
CA THR A 180 -0.06 9.13 14.32
C THR A 180 0.19 10.02 15.54
N ASN A 181 -0.74 10.94 15.82
CA ASN A 181 -0.68 11.90 16.93
C ASN A 181 0.49 12.89 16.86
N LYS A 182 1.19 13.00 15.71
CA LYS A 182 2.25 13.99 15.50
C LYS A 182 1.93 14.91 14.34
N ILE A 183 1.81 14.34 13.15
CA ILE A 183 1.61 15.08 11.90
C ILE A 183 0.39 14.51 11.19
N LEU A 184 -0.57 15.37 10.89
CA LEU A 184 -1.72 15.03 10.08
C LEU A 184 -1.46 15.46 8.63
N VAL A 185 -1.60 14.50 7.73
CA VAL A 185 -1.45 14.70 6.30
C VAL A 185 -2.79 14.46 5.62
N GLU A 186 -3.28 15.46 4.91
CA GLU A 186 -4.51 15.40 4.13
C GLU A 186 -4.17 15.54 2.65
N VAL A 187 -4.74 14.66 1.82
CA VAL A 187 -4.58 14.70 0.36
C VAL A 187 -5.95 14.93 -0.25
N ALA A 188 -6.12 16.06 -0.94
CA ALA A 188 -7.36 16.43 -1.61
C ALA A 188 -7.15 16.44 -3.13
N ASN A 189 -8.15 15.95 -3.87
CA ASN A 189 -8.15 16.06 -5.34
C ASN A 189 -8.66 17.45 -5.74
N ALA A 190 -7.88 18.18 -6.54
CA ALA A 190 -8.28 19.40 -7.22
C ALA A 190 -8.28 19.19 -8.74
N SER A 191 -8.81 20.14 -9.50
CA SER A 191 -8.83 20.09 -10.98
C SER A 191 -7.42 20.00 -11.58
N ASP A 192 -6.43 20.59 -10.90
CA ASP A 192 -5.07 20.76 -11.42
C ASP A 192 -4.08 19.76 -10.78
N GLY A 193 -4.58 18.81 -9.98
CA GLY A 193 -3.77 17.78 -9.33
C GLY A 193 -4.13 17.56 -7.86
N ALA A 194 -3.31 16.76 -7.17
CA ALA A 194 -3.47 16.52 -5.75
C ALA A 194 -2.87 17.67 -4.93
N THR A 195 -3.64 18.21 -3.98
CA THR A 195 -3.12 19.12 -2.95
C THR A 195 -2.78 18.30 -1.71
N VAL A 196 -1.54 18.41 -1.22
CA VAL A 196 -1.09 17.79 0.02
C VAL A 196 -0.98 18.87 1.09
N THR A 197 -1.80 18.77 2.14
CA THR A 197 -1.74 19.65 3.30
C THR A 197 -1.09 18.91 4.46
N VAL A 198 -0.04 19.51 5.03
CA VAL A 198 0.67 19.00 6.20
C VAL A 198 0.41 19.95 7.36
N LYS A 199 -0.16 19.43 8.44
CA LYS A 199 -0.47 20.19 9.65
C LYS A 199 -0.12 19.38 10.90
N ALA A 200 -0.02 20.07 12.03
CA ALA A 200 0.03 19.38 13.32
C ALA A 200 -1.23 18.52 13.47
N ASP A 201 -1.05 17.30 13.99
CA ASP A 201 -2.19 16.48 14.39
C ASP A 201 -2.94 17.21 15.52
N PRO A 202 -4.28 17.26 15.53
CA PRO A 202 -5.04 17.85 16.65
C PRO A 202 -4.73 17.22 18.02
N ASN A 203 -4.25 15.97 18.03
CA ASN A 203 -3.79 15.27 19.22
C ASN A 203 -2.32 15.54 19.56
N LEU A 204 -1.60 16.34 18.76
CA LEU A 204 -0.23 16.72 19.08
C LEU A 204 -0.23 17.51 20.39
N GLY A 205 0.34 16.92 21.44
CA GLY A 205 0.49 17.55 22.74
C GLY A 205 -0.70 17.41 23.71
N THR A 206 -1.73 16.61 23.40
CA THR A 206 -2.82 16.34 24.36
C THR A 206 -2.34 15.56 25.59
N ASN A 207 -1.38 14.66 25.43
CA ASN A 207 -0.70 13.95 26.50
C ASN A 207 0.81 14.05 26.31
N ILE A 208 1.42 15.06 26.93
CA ILE A 208 2.88 15.20 26.96
C ILE A 208 3.39 14.51 28.22
N ASP A 209 4.04 13.36 28.07
CA ASP A 209 4.84 12.79 29.14
C ASP A 209 6.19 13.52 29.21
N ILE A 210 6.40 14.26 30.30
CA ILE A 210 7.62 15.00 30.58
C ILE A 210 8.45 14.37 31.71
N SER A 211 8.08 13.19 32.21
CA SER A 211 8.65 12.58 33.42
C SER A 211 10.17 12.36 33.38
N ASN A 212 10.73 12.15 32.18
CA ASN A 212 12.17 11.90 31.97
C ASN A 212 12.83 12.94 31.06
N ASN A 213 12.19 14.08 30.82
CA ASN A 213 12.73 15.10 29.92
C ASN A 213 13.51 16.18 30.69
N ASN A 214 14.78 15.89 30.97
CA ASN A 214 15.67 16.80 31.69
C ASN A 214 16.02 18.08 30.91
N ALA A 215 15.66 18.19 29.62
CA ALA A 215 15.87 19.39 28.83
C ALA A 215 14.78 20.46 29.09
N ILE A 216 13.63 20.07 29.63
CA ILE A 216 12.60 21.02 30.05
C ILE A 216 13.04 21.65 31.38
N THR A 217 13.62 22.83 31.29
CA THR A 217 14.08 23.61 32.45
C THR A 217 13.08 24.67 32.90
N THR A 218 12.10 25.00 32.05
CA THR A 218 11.05 25.99 32.32
C THR A 218 9.72 25.54 31.74
N LEU A 219 8.62 25.89 32.41
CA LEU A 219 7.26 25.76 31.87
C LEU A 219 6.76 27.15 31.47
N SER A 220 6.27 27.31 30.25
CA SER A 220 5.73 28.59 29.78
C SER A 220 4.37 28.91 30.40
N ALA A 221 3.64 27.89 30.82
CA ALA A 221 2.38 28.01 31.54
C ALA A 221 2.54 27.52 32.98
N GLY A 222 1.75 28.13 33.87
CA GLY A 222 1.63 27.70 35.25
C GLY A 222 0.82 26.42 35.44
N PHE A 223 0.64 26.00 36.69
CA PHE A 223 -0.30 24.96 37.07
C PHE A 223 -1.22 25.44 38.20
N ASN A 224 -2.41 24.85 38.29
CA ASN A 224 -3.33 25.15 39.40
C ASN A 224 -2.97 24.30 40.61
N VAL A 225 -2.90 24.93 41.79
CA VAL A 225 -2.77 24.29 43.09
C VAL A 225 -4.10 24.41 43.82
N LYS A 226 -4.60 23.31 44.38
CA LYS A 226 -5.81 23.29 45.21
C LYS A 226 -5.45 22.91 46.64
N ALA A 227 -5.86 23.73 47.60
CA ALA A 227 -5.72 23.48 49.03
C ALA A 227 -7.07 23.70 49.72
N GLY A 228 -7.69 22.61 50.19
CA GLY A 228 -9.05 22.64 50.71
C GLY A 228 -10.06 23.10 49.66
N ALA A 229 -10.82 24.16 49.96
CA ALA A 229 -11.81 24.73 49.05
C ALA A 229 -11.23 25.72 48.02
N ASN A 230 -9.97 26.14 48.18
CA ASN A 230 -9.35 27.17 47.34
C ASN A 230 -8.53 26.55 46.21
N THR A 231 -8.69 27.08 45.00
CA THR A 231 -7.84 26.76 43.84
C THR A 231 -7.20 28.05 43.33
N GLY A 232 -5.89 28.05 43.12
CA GLY A 232 -5.15 29.19 42.58
C GLY A 232 -4.11 28.76 41.55
N ALA A 233 -3.87 29.61 40.55
CA ALA A 233 -2.84 29.38 39.54
C ALA A 233 -1.46 29.81 40.07
N ILE A 234 -0.47 28.93 39.95
CA ILE A 234 0.95 29.26 40.11
C ILE A 234 1.50 29.49 38.71
N GLN A 235 1.73 30.74 38.33
CA GLN A 235 2.27 31.11 37.01
C GLN A 235 3.76 30.77 36.90
N ALA A 236 4.27 30.72 35.67
CA ALA A 236 5.69 30.52 35.41
C ALA A 236 6.52 31.62 36.11
N GLY A 237 7.54 31.20 36.87
CA GLY A 237 8.38 32.09 37.67
C GLY A 237 7.86 32.41 39.08
N ASN A 238 6.63 32.03 39.43
CA ASN A 238 6.13 32.19 40.79
C ASN A 238 6.74 31.15 41.74
N THR A 239 6.90 31.53 43.01
CA THR A 239 7.22 30.61 44.10
C THR A 239 5.93 30.09 44.74
N LEU A 240 5.80 28.77 44.87
CA LEU A 240 4.77 28.17 45.73
C LEU A 240 5.33 28.10 47.16
N GLU A 241 4.84 28.98 48.03
CA GLU A 241 5.24 29.04 49.43
C GLU A 241 4.32 28.18 50.31
N PHE A 242 4.93 27.34 51.16
CA PHE A 242 4.23 26.59 52.21
C PHE A 242 4.52 27.25 53.55
N ALA A 243 3.55 28.00 54.08
CA ALA A 243 3.67 28.69 55.36
C ALA A 243 2.81 28.02 56.43
N GLY A 244 3.41 27.75 57.59
CA GLY A 244 2.71 27.25 58.77
C GLY A 244 1.80 28.32 59.40
N LYS A 245 0.71 27.89 60.03
CA LYS A 245 -0.21 28.75 60.82
C LYS A 245 -0.63 28.00 62.07
N ASN A 246 -1.08 28.74 63.09
CA ASN A 246 -1.61 28.17 64.35
C ASN A 246 -0.65 27.16 64.98
N TYR A 247 0.55 27.62 65.34
CA TYR A 247 1.56 26.81 66.02
C TYR A 247 2.16 25.68 65.19
N VAL A 248 2.01 25.75 63.86
CA VAL A 248 2.64 24.84 62.91
C VAL A 248 3.74 25.58 62.18
N GLU A 249 4.88 24.93 62.00
CA GLU A 249 5.99 25.36 61.15
C GLU A 249 6.11 24.43 59.95
N ALA A 250 6.58 25.00 58.84
CA ALA A 250 6.87 24.28 57.61
C ALA A 250 8.33 24.57 57.21
N GLU A 251 9.10 23.52 56.95
CA GLU A 251 10.51 23.61 56.59
C GLU A 251 10.77 22.77 55.33
N TYR A 252 11.47 23.34 54.36
CA TYR A 252 11.91 22.63 53.16
C TYR A 252 13.42 22.40 53.19
N ASP A 253 13.82 21.15 53.35
CA ASP A 253 15.21 20.72 53.17
C ASP A 253 15.49 20.59 51.67
N SER A 254 16.25 21.55 51.13
CA SER A 254 16.60 21.60 49.71
C SER A 254 17.55 20.49 49.26
N ALA A 255 18.36 19.93 50.16
CA ALA A 255 19.29 18.84 49.86
C ALA A 255 18.55 17.50 49.80
N ALA A 256 17.70 17.23 50.79
CA ALA A 256 16.86 16.03 50.83
C ALA A 256 15.61 16.12 49.93
N LYS A 257 15.29 17.32 49.44
CA LYS A 257 14.05 17.64 48.70
C LYS A 257 12.80 17.24 49.49
N LYS A 258 12.81 17.53 50.79
CA LYS A 258 11.79 17.08 51.75
C LYS A 258 11.12 18.28 52.43
N MET A 259 9.78 18.31 52.41
CA MET A 259 8.98 19.22 53.22
C MET A 259 8.64 18.55 54.55
N THR A 260 8.92 19.24 55.66
CA THR A 260 8.52 18.84 57.02
C THR A 260 7.48 19.81 57.53
N ILE A 261 6.39 19.29 58.11
CA ILE A 261 5.34 20.09 58.73
C ILE A 261 5.19 19.58 60.16
N GLY A 262 5.32 20.47 61.14
CA GLY A 262 5.34 20.11 62.57
C GLY A 262 4.87 21.24 63.47
N LEU A 263 4.76 20.98 64.78
CA LEU A 263 4.49 22.04 65.75
C LEU A 263 5.71 22.95 65.88
N ASP A 264 5.48 24.23 66.13
CA ASP A 264 6.55 25.17 66.45
C ASP A 264 7.28 24.76 67.74
N ASP A 265 8.55 25.13 67.85
CA ASP A 265 9.41 24.76 68.97
C ASP A 265 8.83 25.19 70.33
N ALA A 266 8.20 26.36 70.42
CA ALA A 266 7.64 26.84 71.68
C ALA A 266 6.44 26.01 72.13
N THR A 267 5.57 25.63 71.20
CA THR A 267 4.41 24.76 71.44
C THR A 267 4.84 23.34 71.76
N LYS A 268 5.82 22.81 71.01
CA LYS A 268 6.44 21.52 71.30
C LYS A 268 7.04 21.49 72.71
N ASN A 269 7.84 22.49 73.07
CA ASN A 269 8.46 22.58 74.40
C ASN A 269 7.41 22.66 75.52
N LYS A 270 6.31 23.39 75.31
CA LYS A 270 5.20 23.44 76.27
C LYS A 270 4.60 22.05 76.49
N ILE A 271 4.30 21.31 75.42
CA ILE A 271 3.71 19.96 75.50
C ILE A 271 4.66 18.99 76.20
N ASP A 272 5.94 18.99 75.82
CA ASP A 272 6.95 18.11 76.42
C ASP A 272 7.12 18.36 77.93
N THR A 273 6.86 19.60 78.38
CA THR A 273 7.00 20.02 79.79
C THR A 273 5.71 19.85 80.62
N ILE A 274 4.59 19.42 80.03
CA ILE A 274 3.33 19.22 80.77
C ILE A 274 3.51 18.18 81.89
N GLY A 275 4.19 17.07 81.62
CA GLY A 275 4.40 15.99 82.60
C GLY A 275 5.20 16.43 83.82
N THR A 276 6.26 17.21 83.62
CA THR A 276 7.10 17.74 84.72
C THR A 276 6.36 18.80 85.52
N THR A 277 5.58 19.66 84.86
CA THR A 277 4.80 20.72 85.50
C THR A 277 3.70 20.14 86.38
N ILE A 278 2.93 19.17 85.88
CA ILE A 278 1.87 18.51 86.67
C ILE A 278 2.47 17.78 87.87
N GLY A 279 3.59 17.05 87.69
CA GLY A 279 4.25 16.34 88.79
C GLY A 279 4.79 17.25 89.88
N ALA A 280 5.27 18.45 89.53
CA ALA A 280 5.75 19.44 90.51
C ALA A 280 4.60 20.23 91.17
N ALA A 281 3.51 20.50 90.45
CA ALA A 281 2.38 21.27 90.95
C ALA A 281 1.37 20.43 91.75
N ALA A 282 1.36 19.11 91.58
CA ALA A 282 0.47 18.22 92.32
C ALA A 282 0.81 18.20 93.82
N LYS A 283 0.00 18.90 94.61
CA LYS A 283 0.09 18.99 96.07
C LYS A 283 -1.24 18.55 96.68
N TRP A 284 -1.19 17.71 97.70
CA TRP A 284 -2.35 17.25 98.44
C TRP A 284 -2.19 17.66 99.89
N THR A 285 -3.19 18.30 100.49
CA THR A 285 -3.13 18.66 101.91
C THR A 285 -4.00 17.70 102.72
N ILE A 286 -3.43 17.07 103.74
CA ILE A 286 -4.18 16.34 104.76
C ILE A 286 -4.35 17.27 105.97
N LYS A 287 -5.56 17.29 106.53
CA LYS A 287 -5.87 17.96 107.79
C LYS A 287 -6.46 16.95 108.76
N ASP A 288 -6.08 17.04 110.03
CA ASP A 288 -6.82 16.34 111.09
C ASP A 288 -8.08 17.13 111.48
N GLY A 289 -8.88 16.53 112.37
CA GLY A 289 -10.14 17.11 112.86
C GLY A 289 -9.99 17.93 114.14
N GLU A 290 -8.78 18.20 114.61
CA GLU A 290 -8.53 18.86 115.91
C GLU A 290 -8.68 20.38 115.81
N THR A 291 -8.70 21.08 116.96
CA THR A 291 -8.67 22.55 117.00
C THR A 291 -7.55 23.06 117.92
N PRO A 292 -6.49 23.68 117.37
CA PRO A 292 -6.25 23.92 115.94
C PRO A 292 -5.85 22.65 115.17
N ALA A 293 -6.30 22.52 113.93
CA ALA A 293 -6.04 21.36 113.10
C ALA A 293 -4.56 21.28 112.70
N GLY A 294 -3.97 20.10 112.75
CA GLY A 294 -2.70 19.81 112.12
C GLY A 294 -2.87 19.73 110.60
N GLU A 295 -2.05 20.45 109.84
CA GLU A 295 -2.03 20.40 108.37
C GLU A 295 -0.69 19.86 107.87
N LYS A 296 -0.73 18.98 106.85
CA LYS A 296 0.48 18.49 106.18
C LYS A 296 0.29 18.41 104.67
N GLU A 297 1.22 19.02 103.93
CA GLU A 297 1.29 18.89 102.47
C GLU A 297 2.01 17.59 102.11
N ILE A 298 1.40 16.83 101.20
CA ILE A 298 1.96 15.67 100.53
C ILE A 298 2.24 16.06 99.09
N ASN A 299 3.47 15.80 98.67
CA ASN A 299 3.91 16.00 97.30
C ASN A 299 5.00 14.97 96.97
N SER A 300 5.56 15.04 95.76
CA SER A 300 6.60 14.12 95.30
C SER A 300 7.87 14.11 96.16
N THR A 301 8.16 15.20 96.87
CA THR A 301 9.31 15.34 97.78
C THR A 301 8.97 15.06 99.24
N THR A 302 7.68 15.07 99.59
CA THR A 302 7.18 14.94 100.96
C THR A 302 6.10 13.86 100.98
N PRO A 303 6.47 12.56 101.05
CA PRO A 303 5.49 11.49 101.09
C PRO A 303 4.69 11.49 102.40
N LEU A 304 3.49 10.89 102.38
CA LEU A 304 2.74 10.63 103.60
C LEU A 304 3.46 9.58 104.43
N ILE A 305 3.87 9.96 105.63
CA ILE A 305 4.41 9.06 106.64
C ILE A 305 3.42 9.04 107.80
N VAL A 306 2.90 7.85 108.12
CA VAL A 306 2.04 7.60 109.27
C VAL A 306 2.83 6.72 110.24
N THR A 307 2.94 7.16 111.49
CA THR A 307 3.62 6.43 112.58
C THR A 307 2.67 6.29 113.75
N GLY A 308 2.53 5.07 114.29
CA GLY A 308 1.85 4.84 115.56
C GLY A 308 2.77 5.05 116.77
N THR A 309 2.20 5.49 117.89
CA THR A 309 2.85 5.48 119.22
C THR A 309 2.27 4.33 120.06
N ASP A 310 2.90 4.03 121.20
CA ASP A 310 2.36 3.17 122.26
C ASP A 310 1.97 1.74 121.80
N GLY A 311 2.86 1.11 121.04
CA GLY A 311 2.68 -0.26 120.56
C GLY A 311 1.80 -0.36 119.31
N VAL A 312 1.38 0.74 118.68
CA VAL A 312 0.73 0.72 117.37
C VAL A 312 1.79 0.76 116.26
N THR A 313 1.73 -0.17 115.32
CA THR A 313 2.57 -0.17 114.10
C THR A 313 1.71 0.22 112.89
N THR A 314 2.22 1.10 112.04
CA THR A 314 1.48 1.57 110.85
C THR A 314 2.35 1.49 109.60
N THR A 315 1.80 0.95 108.51
CA THR A 315 2.47 0.89 107.21
C THR A 315 1.50 1.35 106.12
N VAL A 316 1.92 2.33 105.32
CA VAL A 316 1.18 2.75 104.13
C VAL A 316 1.78 2.07 102.91
N THR A 317 0.96 1.30 102.18
CA THR A 317 1.36 0.64 100.93
C THR A 317 0.37 1.00 99.81
N ALA A 318 0.62 0.52 98.59
CA ALA A 318 -0.35 0.64 97.49
C ALA A 318 -1.72 0.01 97.80
N GLY A 319 -1.77 -0.95 98.75
CA GLY A 319 -3.02 -1.57 99.22
C GLY A 319 -3.78 -0.79 100.29
N GLY A 320 -3.27 0.38 100.72
CA GLY A 320 -3.88 1.22 101.76
C GLY A 320 -3.05 1.28 103.05
N LEU A 321 -3.68 1.76 104.12
CA LEU A 321 -3.09 1.87 105.46
C LEU A 321 -3.32 0.57 106.24
N SER A 322 -2.24 -0.08 106.67
CA SER A 322 -2.27 -1.18 107.61
C SER A 322 -1.94 -0.67 109.01
N ILE A 323 -2.74 -1.06 110.00
CA ILE A 323 -2.53 -0.76 111.42
C ILE A 323 -2.43 -2.08 112.18
N GLY A 324 -1.34 -2.28 112.92
CA GLY A 324 -1.10 -3.43 113.77
C GLY A 324 -0.85 -3.02 115.22
N LEU A 325 -0.95 -3.98 116.14
CA LEU A 325 -0.60 -3.83 117.55
C LEU A 325 0.60 -4.71 117.89
N ASP A 326 1.56 -4.17 118.63
CA ASP A 326 2.71 -4.91 119.16
C ASP A 326 2.25 -5.81 120.31
N GLY A 327 2.40 -7.12 120.10
CA GLY A 327 1.99 -8.13 121.08
C GLY A 327 2.71 -8.02 122.42
N SER A 328 3.92 -7.47 122.47
CA SER A 328 4.67 -7.28 123.71
C SER A 328 4.10 -6.17 124.59
N THR A 329 3.70 -5.05 123.99
CA THR A 329 3.05 -3.91 124.66
C THR A 329 1.64 -4.28 125.12
N LEU A 330 0.90 -5.03 124.30
CA LEU A 330 -0.43 -5.53 124.65
C LEU A 330 -0.37 -6.52 125.83
N SER A 331 0.62 -7.43 125.84
CA SER A 331 0.79 -8.41 126.91
C SER A 331 1.17 -7.78 128.25
N SER A 332 2.04 -6.76 128.25
CA SER A 332 2.39 -6.00 129.46
C SER A 332 1.19 -5.26 130.06
N THR A 333 0.31 -4.70 129.23
CA THR A 333 -0.89 -3.97 129.68
C THR A 333 -1.93 -4.91 130.27
N ILE A 334 -2.14 -6.09 129.67
CA ILE A 334 -3.09 -7.09 130.16
C ILE A 334 -2.60 -7.74 131.47
N ASN A 335 -1.30 -8.05 131.59
CA ASN A 335 -0.75 -8.73 132.76
C ASN A 335 -0.43 -7.81 133.96
N ASN A 336 -0.41 -6.48 133.77
CA ASN A 336 -0.13 -5.51 134.83
C ASN A 336 -1.36 -4.67 135.25
N SER A 337 -2.57 -5.11 134.92
CA SER A 337 -3.80 -4.46 135.37
C SER A 337 -4.01 -4.71 136.87
N SER A 338 -4.02 -3.66 137.68
CA SER A 338 -4.28 -3.69 139.13
C SER A 338 -5.74 -3.99 139.49
N THR A 339 -6.62 -4.10 138.48
CA THR A 339 -7.94 -4.72 138.57
C THR A 339 -7.89 -6.11 137.96
N VAL A 340 -8.12 -7.14 138.78
CA VAL A 340 -8.37 -8.51 138.31
C VAL A 340 -9.38 -8.45 137.16
N ILE A 341 -9.01 -8.92 135.97
CA ILE A 341 -9.96 -9.19 134.89
C ILE A 341 -10.79 -10.40 135.36
N ASN A 342 -11.82 -10.11 136.14
CA ASN A 342 -12.82 -11.05 136.61
C ASN A 342 -13.74 -11.39 135.44
N ASN A 343 -13.30 -12.30 134.56
CA ASN A 343 -14.24 -13.27 134.02
C ASN A 343 -14.20 -14.48 134.95
N VAL A 344 -14.93 -14.36 136.05
CA VAL A 344 -15.11 -15.37 137.08
C VAL A 344 -15.92 -16.53 136.48
N GLU A 345 -15.29 -17.67 136.29
CA GLU A 345 -15.92 -18.94 136.71
C GLU A 345 -15.21 -19.44 137.97
N ALA A 346 -15.51 -18.79 139.09
CA ALA A 346 -15.58 -19.45 140.37
C ALA A 346 -16.98 -20.05 140.51
N LYS A 347 -17.15 -21.35 140.19
CA LYS A 347 -18.17 -22.23 140.78
C LYS A 347 -17.70 -23.69 140.79
N PHE A 348 -16.84 -24.05 141.75
CA PHE A 348 -17.18 -25.21 142.58
C PHE A 348 -16.52 -25.06 143.95
N LYS A 349 -17.37 -25.00 144.97
CA LYS A 349 -17.04 -24.99 146.38
C LYS A 349 -17.87 -26.09 146.99
N ILE A 350 -17.26 -27.10 147.62
CA ILE A 350 -17.80 -27.78 148.80
C ILE A 350 -16.61 -28.22 149.67
N ALA A 351 -16.58 -27.68 150.89
CA ALA A 351 -15.92 -28.23 152.09
C ALA A 351 -16.96 -29.13 152.81
N ASP A 352 -16.65 -30.12 153.66
CA ASP A 352 -15.47 -30.42 154.48
C ASP A 352 -14.79 -31.76 154.11
#